data_AF-A0A3D1BAD8-F1
#
_entry.id   AF-A0A3D1BAD8-F1
#
_cell.length_a   1.000
_cell.length_b   1.000
_cell.length_c   1.000
_cell.angle_alpha   90.00
_cell.angle_beta   90.00
_cell.angle_gamma   90.00
#
_symmetry.space_group_name_H-M   'P 1'
#
loop_
_entity.id
_entity.type
_entity.pdbx_description
1 polymer ?
#
loop_
_entity_poly.entity_id
_entity_poly.type
_entity_poly.pdbx_seq_one_letter_code
_entity_poly.pdbx_strand_id
1 'polypeptide(L)'
;GGHNEQKNIDVVRGICALLEELAPGKPEGLERFEDLITFVKDRPGHDLRYAIDASKIERELGWVPQETFETGLRKTVQWYLNNLEWCRRVQDGSYQRERLGALENA
;
A
#
# COMPACT_ATOMS: atom_id res chain seq x y z
N GLY A 1 -2.98 -0.81 -11.64
CA GLY A 1 -2.77 -0.40 -13.06
C GLY A 1 -2.58 -1.63 -13.91
N GLY A 2 -2.77 -1.55 -15.23
CA GLY A 2 -2.87 -2.69 -16.18
C GLY A 2 -2.12 -3.94 -15.73
N HIS A 3 -2.85 -5.03 -15.52
CA HIS A 3 -2.42 -6.33 -14.98
C HIS A 3 -2.20 -6.46 -13.46
N ASN A 4 -2.54 -5.45 -12.66
CA ASN A 4 -2.34 -5.47 -11.21
C ASN A 4 -3.60 -5.06 -10.42
N GLU A 5 -4.77 -5.59 -10.81
CA GLU A 5 -5.98 -5.42 -10.02
C GLU A 5 -5.86 -6.25 -8.73
N GLN A 6 -6.03 -5.61 -7.58
CA GLN A 6 -5.93 -6.23 -6.26
C GLN A 6 -6.97 -5.62 -5.33
N LYS A 7 -7.50 -6.42 -4.39
CA LYS A 7 -8.35 -5.90 -3.32
C LYS A 7 -7.47 -5.23 -2.27
N ASN A 8 -7.94 -4.12 -1.69
CA ASN A 8 -7.20 -3.39 -0.66
C ASN A 8 -6.73 -4.29 0.50
N ILE A 9 -7.59 -5.21 0.97
CA ILE A 9 -7.24 -6.12 2.07
C ILE A 9 -6.10 -7.10 1.70
N ASP A 10 -6.04 -7.54 0.45
CA ASP A 10 -5.02 -8.47 0.00
C ASP A 10 -3.66 -7.76 -0.15
N VAL A 11 -3.66 -6.47 -0.54
CA VAL A 11 -2.46 -5.61 -0.49
C VAL A 11 -1.94 -5.49 0.94
N VAL A 12 -2.82 -5.17 1.91
CA VAL A 12 -2.42 -5.00 3.32
C VAL A 12 -1.83 -6.28 3.88
N ARG A 13 -2.46 -7.44 3.64
CA ARG A 13 -1.92 -8.75 4.04
C ARG A 13 -0.58 -9.05 3.38
N GLY A 14 -0.43 -8.73 2.10
CA GLY A 14 0.85 -8.86 1.40
C GLY A 14 1.98 -8.04 2.04
N ILE A 15 1.68 -6.82 2.49
CA ILE A 15 2.62 -5.99 3.24
C ILE A 15 2.97 -6.64 4.59
N CYS A 16 1.97 -7.09 5.36
CA CYS A 16 2.20 -7.77 6.63
C CYS A 16 3.11 -8.99 6.46
N ALA A 17 2.84 -9.86 5.48
CA ALA A 17 3.67 -11.02 5.19
C ALA A 17 5.11 -10.66 4.82
N LEU A 18 5.32 -9.59 4.04
CA LEU A 18 6.67 -9.12 3.72
C LEU A 18 7.39 -8.54 4.95
N LEU A 19 6.68 -7.90 5.88
CA LEU A 19 7.27 -7.41 7.12
C LEU A 19 7.62 -8.56 8.08
N GLU A 20 6.84 -9.64 8.10
CA GLU A 20 7.21 -10.87 8.83
C GLU A 20 8.58 -11.39 8.41
N GLU A 21 8.87 -11.34 7.11
CA GLU A 21 10.13 -11.80 6.53
C GLU A 21 11.27 -10.78 6.68
N LEU A 22 11.02 -9.51 6.34
CA LEU A 22 12.05 -8.50 6.15
C LEU A 22 12.32 -7.64 7.40
N ALA A 23 11.43 -7.66 8.39
CA ALA A 23 11.51 -6.85 9.60
C ALA A 23 11.21 -7.69 10.87
N PRO A 24 12.12 -8.61 11.27
CA PRO A 24 11.88 -9.53 12.37
C PRO A 24 11.78 -8.86 13.75
N GLY A 25 12.27 -7.62 13.89
CA GLY A 25 12.16 -6.83 15.11
C GLY A 25 10.75 -6.25 15.28
N LYS A 26 9.82 -7.06 15.81
CA LYS A 26 8.45 -6.64 16.10
C LYS A 26 8.37 -5.81 17.39
N PRO A 27 7.39 -4.89 17.50
CA PRO A 27 7.04 -4.27 18.77
C PRO A 27 6.70 -5.31 19.85
N GLU A 28 7.01 -5.00 21.10
CA GLU A 28 6.68 -5.87 22.23
C GLU A 28 5.17 -6.12 22.30
N GLY A 29 4.79 -7.39 22.52
CA GLY A 29 3.39 -7.81 22.60
C GLY A 29 2.69 -8.02 21.24
N LEU A 30 3.38 -7.82 20.11
CA LEU A 30 2.82 -8.11 18.79
C LEU A 30 3.28 -9.49 18.29
N GLU A 31 2.33 -10.41 18.09
CA GLU A 31 2.61 -11.74 17.53
C GLU A 31 2.79 -11.68 16.02
N ARG A 32 1.82 -11.08 15.29
CA ARG A 32 1.87 -10.94 13.83
C ARG A 32 1.51 -9.53 13.40
N PHE A 33 2.11 -9.04 12.32
CA PHE A 33 1.74 -7.73 11.75
C PHE A 33 0.28 -7.64 11.31
N GLU A 34 -0.34 -8.76 10.92
CA GLU A 34 -1.77 -8.79 10.57
C GLU A 34 -2.69 -8.48 11.76
N ASP A 35 -2.23 -8.67 13.00
CA ASP A 35 -3.02 -8.40 14.20
C ASP A 35 -3.26 -6.88 14.40
N LEU A 36 -2.54 -6.03 13.65
CA LEU A 36 -2.76 -4.57 13.61
C LEU A 36 -3.86 -4.14 12.62
N ILE A 37 -4.39 -5.05 11.80
CA ILE A 37 -5.44 -4.71 10.82
C ILE A 37 -6.72 -4.34 11.56
N THR A 38 -7.21 -3.11 11.33
CA THR A 38 -8.45 -2.60 11.90
C THR A 38 -9.40 -2.12 10.81
N PHE A 39 -10.64 -2.59 10.83
CA PHE A 39 -11.69 -2.09 9.94
C PHE A 39 -12.27 -0.79 10.50
N VAL A 40 -12.40 0.21 9.63
CA VAL A 40 -12.94 1.52 9.97
C VAL A 40 -14.14 1.86 9.08
N LYS A 41 -14.93 2.87 9.47
CA LYS A 41 -16.05 3.36 8.65
C LYS A 41 -15.56 3.71 7.25
N ASP A 42 -16.27 3.22 6.23
CA ASP A 42 -15.91 3.42 4.83
C ASP A 42 -15.89 4.91 4.42
N ARG A 43 -15.19 5.21 3.33
CA ARG A 43 -15.11 6.57 2.76
C ARG A 43 -16.43 6.91 2.04
N PRO A 44 -17.05 8.07 2.29
CA PRO A 44 -18.17 8.53 1.48
C PRO A 44 -17.79 8.63 -0.01
N GLY A 45 -18.59 8.03 -0.89
CA GLY A 45 -18.31 8.00 -2.34
C GLY A 45 -17.14 7.10 -2.74
N HIS A 46 -16.90 6.00 -2.02
CA HIS A 46 -15.84 5.06 -2.34
C HIS A 46 -16.13 4.29 -3.63
N ASP A 47 -15.35 4.57 -4.68
CA ASP A 47 -15.30 3.73 -5.88
C ASP A 47 -14.69 2.36 -5.54
N LEU A 48 -15.47 1.29 -5.74
CA LEU A 48 -15.10 -0.04 -5.30
C LEU A 48 -14.07 -0.75 -6.20
N ARG A 49 -13.96 -0.32 -7.45
CA ARG A 49 -13.16 -1.02 -8.46
C ARG A 49 -12.62 -0.07 -9.51
N TYR A 50 -11.31 -0.11 -9.68
CA TYR A 50 -10.63 0.47 -10.83
C TYR A 50 -9.90 -0.62 -11.59
N ALA A 51 -10.14 -0.69 -12.89
CA ALA A 51 -9.44 -1.60 -13.81
C ALA A 51 -9.12 -0.84 -15.09
N ILE A 52 -7.91 -1.03 -15.60
CA ILE A 52 -7.41 -0.40 -16.81
C ILE A 52 -7.05 -1.49 -17.81
N ASP A 53 -7.59 -1.38 -19.03
CA ASP A 53 -7.12 -2.12 -20.18
C ASP A 53 -5.93 -1.38 -20.81
N ALA A 54 -4.75 -2.00 -20.78
CA ALA A 54 -3.51 -1.45 -21.32
C ALA A 54 -3.17 -1.98 -22.73
N SER A 55 -4.06 -2.74 -23.36
CA SER A 55 -3.81 -3.38 -24.67
C SER A 55 -3.47 -2.38 -25.78
N LYS A 56 -3.97 -1.14 -25.70
CA LYS A 56 -3.64 -0.09 -26.68
C LYS A 56 -2.16 0.28 -26.64
N ILE A 57 -1.62 0.58 -25.46
CA ILE A 57 -0.23 1.03 -25.33
C ILE A 57 0.75 -0.13 -25.57
N GLU A 58 0.36 -1.36 -25.22
CA GLU A 58 1.09 -2.57 -25.55
C GLU A 58 1.21 -2.75 -27.07
N ARG A 59 0.08 -2.69 -27.79
CA ARG A 59 0.07 -2.88 -29.24
C ARG A 59 0.77 -1.76 -30.00
N GLU A 60 0.55 -0.50 -29.60
CA GLU A 60 1.00 0.66 -30.39
C GLU A 60 2.43 1.07 -30.06
N LEU A 61 2.87 0.88 -28.81
CA LEU A 61 4.20 1.31 -28.36
C LEU A 61 5.08 0.16 -27.85
N GLY A 62 4.57 -1.08 -27.81
CA GLY A 62 5.31 -2.22 -27.28
C GLY A 62 5.52 -2.17 -25.77
N TRP A 63 4.79 -1.30 -25.06
CA TRP A 63 4.96 -1.15 -23.62
C TRP A 63 4.35 -2.33 -22.87
N VAL A 64 5.14 -2.93 -21.98
CA VAL A 64 4.68 -3.93 -21.02
C VAL A 64 5.32 -3.65 -19.65
N PRO A 65 4.63 -3.90 -18.53
CA PRO A 65 5.22 -3.72 -17.22
C PRO A 65 6.37 -4.70 -17.00
N GLN A 66 7.49 -4.20 -16.46
CA GLN A 66 8.64 -5.02 -16.10
C GLN A 66 8.46 -5.71 -14.73
N GLU A 67 7.63 -5.13 -13.87
CA GLU A 67 7.34 -5.63 -12.53
C GLU A 67 5.94 -6.25 -12.48
N THR A 68 5.82 -7.36 -11.75
CA THR A 68 4.53 -7.85 -11.27
C THR A 68 4.13 -7.13 -9.99
N PHE A 69 2.88 -7.24 -9.57
CA PHE A 69 2.43 -6.70 -8.27
C PHE A 69 3.30 -7.20 -7.11
N GLU A 70 3.58 -8.50 -7.05
CA GLU A 70 4.37 -9.13 -5.99
C GLU A 70 5.81 -8.61 -5.93
N THR A 71 6.49 -8.56 -7.07
CA THR A 71 7.88 -8.09 -7.16
C THR A 71 7.99 -6.61 -6.83
N GLY A 72 7.05 -5.79 -7.32
CA GLY A 72 6.95 -4.38 -6.98
C GLY A 72 6.65 -4.13 -5.51
N LEU A 73 5.73 -4.89 -4.90
CA LEU A 73 5.38 -4.74 -3.48
C LEU A 73 6.57 -5.07 -2.58
N ARG A 74 7.29 -6.16 -2.85
CA ARG A 74 8.51 -6.52 -2.12
C ARG A 74 9.57 -5.42 -2.21
N LYS A 75 9.87 -4.95 -3.41
CA LYS A 75 10.84 -3.85 -3.63
C LYS A 75 10.42 -2.58 -2.89
N THR A 76 9.12 -2.30 -2.87
CA THR A 76 8.56 -1.15 -2.15
C THR A 76 8.79 -1.28 -0.64
N VAL A 77 8.39 -2.40 -0.03
CA VAL A 77 8.60 -2.64 1.42
C VAL A 77 10.09 -2.55 1.78
N GLN A 78 10.95 -3.19 0.99
CA GLN A 78 12.39 -3.14 1.20
C GLN A 78 12.94 -1.70 1.11
N TRP A 79 12.46 -0.92 0.14
CA TRP A 79 12.87 0.48 -0.01
C TRP A 79 12.54 1.28 1.25
N TYR A 80 11.33 1.15 1.80
CA TYR A 80 10.95 1.86 3.03
C TYR A 80 11.82 1.45 4.23
N LEU A 81 12.07 0.14 4.40
CA LEU A 81 12.95 -0.36 5.46
C LEU A 81 14.38 0.17 5.35
N ASN A 82 14.89 0.35 4.13
CA ASN A 82 16.23 0.84 3.87
C ASN A 82 16.36 2.38 3.92
N ASN A 83 15.24 3.12 3.97
CA ASN A 83 15.22 4.59 3.82
C ASN A 83 14.52 5.29 5.00
N LEU A 84 14.64 4.77 6.22
CA LEU A 84 13.96 5.31 7.41
C LEU A 84 14.28 6.79 7.70
N GLU A 85 15.48 7.27 7.40
CA GLU A 85 15.80 8.70 7.55
C GLU A 85 14.95 9.59 6.64
N TRP A 86 14.70 9.15 5.41
CA TRP A 86 13.81 9.85 4.50
C TRP A 86 12.39 9.89 5.05
N CYS A 87 11.90 8.75 5.58
CA CYS A 87 10.57 8.67 6.19
C CYS A 87 10.42 9.64 7.37
N ARG A 88 11.45 9.73 8.24
CA ARG A 88 11.42 10.66 9.38
C ARG A 88 11.33 12.11 8.94
N ARG A 89 12.06 12.52 7.90
CA ARG A 89 12.00 13.89 7.36
C ARG A 89 10.63 14.25 6.79
N VAL A 90 9.97 13.32 6.09
CA VAL A 90 8.62 13.58 5.54
C VAL A 90 7.56 13.71 6.65
N GLN A 91 7.83 13.17 7.84
CA GLN A 91 6.93 13.22 9.00
C GLN A 91 7.31 14.30 10.02
N ASP A 92 8.14 15.28 9.64
CA ASP A 92 8.73 16.29 10.53
C ASP A 92 7.77 17.32 11.16
N GLY A 93 6.46 17.17 10.93
CA GLY A 93 5.42 17.93 11.64
C GLY A 93 4.45 18.70 10.73
N SER A 94 4.71 18.76 9.43
CA SER A 94 3.76 19.33 8.45
C SER A 94 2.58 18.40 8.13
N TYR A 95 2.70 17.09 8.41
CA TYR A 95 1.66 16.10 8.18
C TYR A 95 0.87 15.81 9.47
N GLN A 96 -0.37 16.31 9.55
CA GLN A 96 -1.18 16.29 10.79
C GLN A 96 -1.75 14.90 11.14
N ARG A 97 -1.57 13.88 10.29
CA ARG A 97 -2.07 12.50 10.48
C ARG A 97 -3.57 12.40 10.75
N GLU A 98 -4.32 13.46 10.46
CA GLU A 98 -5.77 13.50 10.60
C GLU A 98 -6.45 12.77 9.43
N ARG A 99 -7.66 12.25 9.68
CA ARG A 99 -8.45 11.61 8.63
C ARG A 99 -9.03 12.68 7.72
N LEU A 100 -8.39 12.90 6.57
CA LEU A 100 -8.92 13.77 5.53
C LEU A 100 -10.14 13.12 4.84
N GLY A 101 -11.13 13.93 4.48
CA GLY A 101 -12.32 13.49 3.74
C GLY A 101 -13.39 12.79 4.58
N ALA A 102 -13.36 12.92 5.91
CA ALA A 102 -14.54 12.68 6.73
C ALA A 102 -15.55 13.80 6.48
N LEU A 103 -16.81 13.46 6.20
CA LEU A 103 -17.89 14.44 6.28
C LEU A 103 -18.00 14.83 7.75
N GLU A 104 -17.70 16.07 8.10
CA GLU A 104 -18.15 16.63 9.37
C GLU A 104 -19.67 16.48 9.42
N ASN A 105 -20.17 16.06 10.59
CA ASN A 105 -21.62 16.00 10.82
C ASN A 105 -22.22 17.38 10.48
N ALA A 106 -23.10 17.42 9.49
CA ALA A 106 -24.05 18.53 9.34
C ALA A 106 -25.05 18.49 10.50
#